data_AF-C9SA17-F1
#
_entry.id   AF-C9SA17-F1
#
_cell.length_a   1.000
_cell.length_b   1.000
_cell.length_c   1.000
_cell.angle_alpha   90.00
_cell.angle_beta   90.00
_cell.angle_gamma   90.00
#
_symmetry.space_group_name_H-M   'P 1'
#
loop_
_entity.id
_entity.type
_entity.pdbx_description
1 polymer ?
#
loop_
_entity_poly.entity_id
_entity_poly.type
_entity_poly.pdbx_seq_one_letter_code
_entity_poly.pdbx_strand_id
1 'polypeptide(L)'
;MSLLAALNCTGNVHLIIGTNPLAASRCGQSVAAGAKALLIAPDTEDLHYGLAKRIDAGEVTWHKKAFEDNDLFSLGRDDVDHVVDAVFITSGPRDPQGESSRPWFIARRHEH
;
A
#
# COMPACT_ATOMS: atom_id res chain seq x y z
N MET A 1 -0.69 -21.22 -15.48
CA MET A 1 -0.61 -20.23 -16.57
C MET A 1 -0.73 -18.86 -15.93
N SER A 2 0.20 -17.95 -16.22
CA SER A 2 0.22 -16.60 -15.66
C SER A 2 -0.02 -15.62 -16.81
N LEU A 3 -1.07 -14.82 -16.73
CA LEU A 3 -1.29 -13.71 -17.67
C LEU A 3 -0.21 -12.65 -17.40
N LEU A 4 0.79 -12.52 -18.29
CA LEU A 4 1.75 -11.43 -18.27
C LEU A 4 1.06 -10.16 -18.81
N ALA A 5 0.23 -9.53 -17.98
CA ALA A 5 -0.11 -8.13 -18.19
C ALA A 5 1.06 -7.30 -17.66
N ALA A 6 1.80 -6.62 -18.54
CA ALA A 6 2.63 -5.50 -18.13
C ALA A 6 1.68 -4.38 -17.70
N LEU A 7 1.21 -4.42 -16.45
CA LEU A 7 0.48 -3.31 -15.84
C LEU A 7 1.47 -2.15 -15.74
N ASN A 8 1.44 -1.29 -16.74
CA ASN A 8 2.08 0.01 -16.68
C ASN A 8 1.31 0.86 -15.65
N CYS A 9 1.70 0.77 -14.39
CA CYS A 9 1.11 1.54 -13.29
C CYS A 9 1.77 2.93 -13.17
N THR A 10 2.32 3.46 -14.27
CA THR A 10 3.06 4.71 -14.25
C THR A 10 2.19 5.85 -13.72
N GLY A 11 2.61 6.40 -12.59
CA GLY A 11 1.94 7.48 -11.89
C GLY A 11 0.97 7.03 -10.79
N ASN A 12 0.54 5.76 -10.78
CA ASN A 12 -0.39 5.23 -9.77
C ASN A 12 0.22 5.31 -8.37
N VAL A 13 -0.63 5.46 -7.36
CA VAL A 13 -0.26 5.40 -5.95
C VAL A 13 -0.68 4.07 -5.37
N HIS A 14 0.30 3.28 -4.95
CA HIS A 14 0.08 2.02 -4.25
C HIS A 14 0.33 2.25 -2.75
N LEU A 15 -0.68 1.96 -1.93
CA LEU A 15 -0.60 2.00 -0.48
C LEU A 15 -0.26 0.61 0.07
N ILE A 16 0.79 0.51 0.86
CA ILE A 16 1.26 -0.71 1.51
C ILE A 16 1.15 -0.51 3.02
N ILE A 17 0.53 -1.44 3.73
CA ILE A 17 0.30 -1.38 5.17
C ILE A 17 1.02 -2.56 5.84
N GLY A 18 2.03 -2.26 6.66
CA GLY A 18 2.80 -3.24 7.44
C GLY A 18 4.32 -3.19 7.18
N THR A 19 5.11 -3.75 8.10
CA THR A 19 6.59 -3.62 8.12
C THR A 19 7.36 -4.88 7.75
N ASN A 20 6.67 -5.94 7.35
CA ASN A 20 7.23 -7.28 7.20
C ASN A 20 7.93 -7.52 5.83
N PRO A 21 8.58 -8.68 5.61
CA PRO A 21 9.24 -8.98 4.33
C PRO A 21 8.29 -8.94 3.12
N LEU A 22 7.01 -9.26 3.33
CA LEU A 22 6.00 -9.19 2.28
C LEU A 22 5.73 -7.74 1.86
N ALA A 23 5.71 -6.79 2.79
CA ALA A 23 5.64 -5.36 2.48
C ALA A 23 6.81 -4.93 1.58
N ALA A 24 8.03 -5.34 1.92
CA ALA A 24 9.23 -5.04 1.12
C ALA A 24 9.12 -5.60 -0.31
N SER A 25 8.54 -6.79 -0.49
CA SER A 25 8.27 -7.38 -1.81
C SER A 25 7.22 -6.57 -2.59
N ARG A 26 6.11 -6.17 -1.94
CA ARG A 26 5.04 -5.36 -2.56
C ARG A 26 5.50 -3.96 -2.95
N CYS A 27 6.30 -3.31 -2.13
CA CYS A 27 6.94 -2.04 -2.49
C CYS A 27 7.80 -2.22 -3.75
N GLY A 28 8.61 -3.29 -3.81
CA GLY A 28 9.41 -3.58 -4.99
C GLY A 28 8.62 -3.83 -6.26
N GLN A 29 7.55 -4.62 -6.17
CA GLN A 29 6.66 -4.86 -7.30
C GLN A 29 5.97 -3.58 -7.78
N SER A 30 5.56 -2.71 -6.85
CA SER A 30 4.91 -1.44 -7.16
C SER A 30 5.86 -0.49 -7.90
N VAL A 31 7.07 -0.31 -7.37
CA VAL A 31 8.11 0.53 -7.98
C VAL A 31 8.52 -0.01 -9.35
N ALA A 32 8.72 -1.33 -9.48
CA ALA A 32 9.07 -1.96 -10.76
C ALA A 32 7.97 -1.81 -11.83
N ALA A 33 6.70 -1.62 -11.41
CA ALA A 33 5.58 -1.34 -12.30
C ALA A 33 5.41 0.16 -12.63
N GLY A 34 6.26 1.04 -12.11
CA GLY A 34 6.19 2.50 -12.30
C GLY A 34 5.26 3.24 -11.33
N ALA A 35 4.73 2.56 -10.31
CA ALA A 35 3.89 3.17 -9.29
C ALA A 35 4.70 3.84 -8.18
N LYS A 36 4.10 4.84 -7.54
CA LYS A 36 4.57 5.43 -6.29
C LYS A 36 4.17 4.52 -5.13
N ALA A 37 5.15 4.00 -4.41
CA ALA A 37 4.90 3.15 -3.24
C ALA A 37 4.84 3.99 -1.96
N LEU A 38 3.67 4.03 -1.32
CA LEU A 38 3.46 4.64 -0.02
C LEU A 38 3.34 3.55 1.03
N LEU A 39 4.14 3.65 2.09
CA LEU A 39 4.10 2.76 3.23
C LEU A 39 3.40 3.47 4.40
N ILE A 40 2.38 2.83 4.98
CA ILE A 40 1.85 3.19 6.29
C ILE A 40 2.25 2.11 7.29
N ALA A 41 2.94 2.54 8.33
CA ALA A 41 3.20 1.73 9.52
C ALA A 41 3.58 2.66 10.67
N PRO A 42 3.24 2.33 11.92
CA PRO A 42 3.72 3.08 13.08
C PRO A 42 5.26 3.10 13.11
N ASP A 43 5.83 4.14 13.71
CA ASP A 43 7.28 4.22 13.93
C ASP A 43 7.69 3.12 14.92
N THR A 44 8.10 1.98 14.39
CA THR A 44 8.50 0.79 15.15
C THR A 44 9.87 0.32 14.69
N GLU A 45 10.64 -0.26 15.61
CA GLU A 45 11.96 -0.82 15.32
C GLU A 45 11.89 -2.13 14.51
N ASP A 46 10.71 -2.75 14.41
CA ASP A 46 10.48 -3.99 13.63
C ASP A 46 10.27 -3.70 12.13
N LEU A 47 11.13 -2.86 11.55
CA LEU A 47 11.14 -2.58 10.11
C LEU A 47 12.05 -3.59 9.41
N HIS A 48 11.49 -4.40 8.51
CA HIS A 48 12.29 -5.36 7.76
C HIS A 48 13.38 -4.66 6.93
N TYR A 49 14.61 -5.19 6.95
CA TYR A 49 15.79 -4.57 6.31
C TYR A 49 15.56 -4.22 4.83
N GLY A 50 14.85 -5.08 4.10
CA GLY A 50 14.54 -4.85 2.68
C GLY A 50 13.60 -3.67 2.45
N LEU A 51 12.78 -3.31 3.44
CA LEU A 51 11.91 -2.15 3.40
C LEU A 51 12.70 -0.88 3.75
N ALA A 52 13.52 -0.95 4.81
CA ALA A 52 14.44 0.13 5.21
C ALA A 52 15.34 0.57 4.05
N LYS A 53 15.95 -0.38 3.33
CA LYS A 53 16.80 -0.08 2.16
C LYS A 53 16.06 0.69 1.06
N ARG A 54 14.79 0.39 0.83
CA ARG A 54 13.98 1.07 -0.21
C ARG A 54 13.57 2.48 0.21
N ILE A 55 13.29 2.66 1.50
CA ILE A 55 13.01 3.98 2.07
C ILE A 55 14.26 4.86 1.99
N ASP A 56 15.42 4.32 2.39
CA ASP A 56 16.72 5.00 2.30
C ASP A 56 17.09 5.36 0.85
N ALA A 57 16.78 4.46 -0.11
CA ALA A 57 16.95 4.72 -1.53
C ALA A 57 15.95 5.73 -2.12
N GLY A 58 14.98 6.22 -1.34
CA GLY A 58 13.93 7.14 -1.80
C GLY A 58 12.86 6.50 -2.70
N GLU A 59 12.83 5.17 -2.82
CA GLU A 59 11.86 4.44 -3.65
C GLU A 59 10.48 4.32 -2.97
N VAL A 60 10.44 4.44 -1.63
CA VAL A 60 9.23 4.27 -0.82
C VAL A 60 9.09 5.45 0.12
N THR A 61 7.90 6.05 0.17
CA THR A 61 7.59 7.11 1.14
C THR A 61 6.91 6.48 2.35
N TRP A 62 7.50 6.64 3.54
CA TRP A 62 6.96 6.08 4.78
C TRP A 62 6.19 7.13 5.59
N HIS A 63 4.89 6.91 5.75
CA HIS A 63 4.02 7.57 6.69
C HIS A 63 4.04 6.81 8.03
N LYS A 64 4.77 7.37 8.99
CA LYS A 64 5.02 6.81 10.33
C LYS A 64 3.80 6.96 11.25
N LYS A 65 2.67 6.37 10.86
CA LYS A 65 1.38 6.43 11.57
C LYS A 65 0.66 5.09 11.53
N ALA A 66 -0.32 4.91 12.41
CA ALA A 66 -1.31 3.86 12.24
C ALA A 66 -2.19 4.15 11.02
N PHE A 67 -2.68 3.10 10.36
CA PHE A 67 -3.62 3.24 9.24
C PHE A 67 -4.98 3.72 9.72
N GLU A 68 -5.55 4.67 9.00
CA GLU A 68 -6.92 5.15 9.17
C GLU A 68 -7.65 5.10 7.83
N ASP A 69 -8.97 4.84 7.82
CA ASP A 69 -9.73 4.74 6.56
C ASP A 69 -9.59 5.98 5.66
N ASN A 70 -9.43 7.16 6.27
CA ASN A 70 -9.24 8.41 5.55
C ASN A 70 -7.94 8.45 4.72
N ASP A 71 -6.94 7.63 5.05
CA ASP A 71 -5.70 7.52 4.27
C ASP A 71 -5.93 7.02 2.84
N LEU A 72 -6.99 6.22 2.65
CA LEU A 72 -7.40 5.73 1.32
C LEU A 72 -7.81 6.86 0.38
N PHE A 73 -8.26 7.99 0.94
CA PHE A 73 -8.83 9.13 0.23
C PHE A 73 -8.00 10.40 0.40
N SER A 74 -6.86 10.36 1.09
CA SER A 74 -6.01 11.54 1.32
C SER A 74 -4.60 11.36 0.77
N LEU A 75 -4.15 10.12 0.57
CA LEU A 75 -2.80 9.82 0.11
C LEU A 75 -2.73 9.47 -1.38
N GLY A 76 -3.87 9.33 -2.05
CA GLY A 76 -3.94 9.10 -3.48
C GLY A 76 -3.63 10.35 -4.30
N ARG A 77 -3.73 10.21 -5.62
CA ARG A 77 -3.39 11.30 -6.55
C ARG A 77 -4.51 12.33 -6.59
N ASP A 78 -4.13 13.61 -6.66
CA ASP A 78 -5.03 14.75 -6.84
C ASP A 78 -5.99 14.56 -8.03
N ASP A 79 -5.48 13.96 -9.12
CA ASP A 79 -6.20 13.68 -10.37
C ASP A 79 -7.41 12.72 -10.21
N VAL A 80 -7.48 11.97 -9.10
CA VAL A 80 -8.55 11.00 -8.80
C VAL A 80 -9.17 11.21 -7.41
N ASP A 81 -9.37 12.45 -7.01
CA ASP A 81 -9.98 12.81 -5.71
C ASP A 81 -9.19 12.25 -4.51
N HIS A 82 -7.85 12.17 -4.65
CA HIS A 82 -6.93 11.65 -3.63
C HIS A 82 -7.17 10.17 -3.25
N VAL A 83 -7.85 9.40 -4.10
CA VAL A 83 -8.04 7.96 -3.91
C VAL A 83 -6.79 7.18 -4.32
N VAL A 84 -6.37 6.22 -3.49
CA VAL A 84 -5.25 5.33 -3.80
C VAL A 84 -5.65 4.27 -4.85
N ASP A 85 -4.79 4.02 -5.83
CA ASP A 85 -5.07 3.08 -6.92
C ASP A 85 -5.05 1.61 -6.48
N ALA A 86 -4.27 1.28 -5.45
CA ALA A 86 -4.18 -0.06 -4.90
C ALA A 86 -3.81 -0.04 -3.42
N VAL A 87 -4.34 -1.00 -2.65
CA VAL A 87 -4.04 -1.19 -1.23
C VAL A 87 -3.54 -2.62 -0.99
N PHE A 88 -2.39 -2.74 -0.34
CA PHE A 88 -1.78 -4.02 0.05
C PHE A 88 -1.63 -4.08 1.57
N ILE A 89 -2.46 -4.90 2.22
CA ILE A 89 -2.34 -5.19 3.65
C ILE A 89 -1.41 -6.39 3.80
N THR A 90 -0.28 -6.20 4.48
CA THR A 90 0.68 -7.29 4.70
C THR A 90 0.77 -7.73 6.15
N SER A 91 0.10 -7.04 7.09
CA SER A 91 -0.09 -7.53 8.46
C SER A 91 -0.77 -8.90 8.43
N GLY A 92 -0.22 -9.89 9.17
CA GLY A 92 -0.85 -11.20 9.29
C GLY A 92 -2.23 -11.09 9.95
N PRO A 93 -3.10 -12.12 9.85
CA PRO A 93 -4.46 -12.13 10.41
C PRO A 93 -4.51 -12.15 11.96
N ARG A 94 -3.46 -11.69 12.65
CA ARG A 94 -3.38 -11.60 14.10
C ARG A 94 -2.89 -10.22 14.50
N ASP A 95 -3.76 -9.24 14.29
CA ASP A 95 -3.87 -8.11 15.20
C ASP A 95 -5.29 -8.15 15.82
N PRO A 96 -5.44 -8.23 17.15
CA PRO A 96 -6.76 -8.22 17.80
C PRO A 96 -7.51 -6.88 17.68
N GLN A 97 -6.97 -5.84 17.02
CA GLN A 97 -7.73 -4.66 16.60
C GLN A 97 -8.24 -4.77 15.15
N GLY A 98 -8.32 -5.99 14.61
CA GLY A 98 -8.93 -6.28 13.31
C GLY A 98 -10.46 -6.44 13.31
N GLU A 99 -11.18 -5.88 14.29
CA GLU A 99 -12.65 -5.80 14.25
C GLU A 99 -13.10 -4.48 13.60
N SER A 100 -12.74 -4.31 12.33
CA SER A 100 -13.54 -3.50 11.40
C SER A 100 -13.49 -4.18 10.04
N SER A 101 -14.31 -5.22 9.95
CA SER A 101 -14.70 -5.80 8.69
C SER A 101 -15.41 -4.72 7.86
N ARG A 102 -14.84 -4.39 6.68
CA ARG A 102 -15.49 -3.90 5.43
C ARG A 102 -15.00 -2.54 4.90
N PRO A 103 -14.00 -2.55 4.00
CA PRO A 103 -14.06 -1.64 2.84
C PRO A 103 -14.01 -2.33 1.47
N TRP A 104 -13.62 -3.61 1.38
CA TRP A 104 -13.50 -4.35 0.10
C TRP A 104 -14.83 -4.54 -0.67
N PHE A 105 -15.98 -4.23 -0.08
CA PHE A 105 -17.29 -4.37 -0.73
C PHE A 105 -17.81 -3.06 -1.37
N ILE A 106 -17.22 -1.90 -1.06
CA ILE A 106 -17.73 -0.61 -1.56
C ILE A 106 -17.22 -0.30 -2.98
N ALA A 107 -16.01 -0.72 -3.34
CA ALA A 107 -15.46 -0.52 -4.69
C ALA A 107 -16.18 -1.34 -5.78
N ARG A 108 -17.11 -2.25 -5.44
CA ARG A 108 -17.82 -3.11 -6.41
C ARG A 108 -19.27 -2.71 -6.67
N ARG A 109 -19.76 -1.57 -6.18
CA ARG A 109 -21.19 -1.22 -6.26
C ARG A 109 -21.53 -0.03 -7.14
N HIS A 110 -20.66 0.38 -8.06
CA HIS A 110 -20.95 1.46 -9.01
C HIS A 110 -21.07 0.97 -10.47
N GLU A 111 -21.62 -0.23 -10.66
CA GLU A 111 -22.11 -0.72 -11.94
C GLU A 111 -23.53 -1.27 -11.73
N HIS A 112 -24.52 -0.37 -11.89
CA HIS A 112 -25.87 -0.56 -12.47
C HIS A 112 -26.86 0.50 -11.98
#